data_AF-A0A504IB31-F1
#
_entry.id   AF-A0A504IB31-F1
#
_cell.length_a   1.000
_cell.length_b   1.000
_cell.length_c   1.000
_cell.angle_alpha   90.00
_cell.angle_beta   90.00
_cell.angle_gamma   90.00
#
_symmetry.space_group_name_H-M   'P 1'
#
loop_
_entity.id
_entity.type
_entity.pdbx_description
1 polymer ?
#
loop_
_entity_poly.entity_id
_entity_poly.type
_entity_poly.pdbx_seq_one_letter_code
_entity_poly.pdbx_strand_id
1 'polypeptide(L)'
;PPIADYMSFYWPKMTHWYEEDEEIFVHARDPFRRVDCLPSSRRVQVILDGEQVADSRRGVFLFETGHPVRHYLPISDTRLDMFAPSRYISRCPYKGISIYYHVTTGKKRHENLVWYYPEPVHEAERIKGLVCFHHELVDKILVDGVEIPKEATAASDGYF
;
A
#
# COMPACT_ATOMS: atom_id res chain seq x y z
N PRO A 1 24.50 -17.20 29.37
CA PRO A 1 24.50 -16.32 28.18
C PRO A 1 23.89 -14.96 28.56
N PRO A 2 24.10 -13.88 27.80
CA PRO A 2 23.65 -12.52 28.16
C PRO A 2 22.15 -12.37 28.45
N ILE A 3 21.32 -13.32 28.01
CA ILE A 3 19.86 -13.32 28.18
C ILE A 3 19.34 -14.41 29.12
N ALA A 4 20.21 -15.01 29.96
CA ALA A 4 19.88 -16.20 30.74
C ALA A 4 18.66 -16.04 31.67
N ASP A 5 18.42 -14.84 32.18
CA ASP A 5 17.35 -14.54 33.14
C ASP A 5 16.25 -13.62 32.56
N TYR A 6 16.18 -13.50 31.23
CA TYR A 6 15.19 -12.67 30.56
C TYR A 6 14.03 -13.51 30.00
N MET A 7 12.82 -12.95 30.07
CA MET A 7 11.63 -13.51 29.44
C MET A 7 11.25 -12.67 28.21
N SER A 8 10.77 -13.34 27.17
CA SER A 8 10.18 -12.68 25.99
C SER A 8 8.77 -13.21 25.79
N PHE A 9 7.94 -12.39 25.16
CA PHE A 9 6.57 -12.71 24.85
C PHE A 9 6.42 -12.93 23.35
N TYR A 10 5.62 -13.94 23.00
CA TYR A 10 5.24 -14.15 21.60
C TYR A 10 4.26 -13.06 21.18
N TRP A 11 4.64 -12.26 20.18
CA TRP A 11 3.84 -11.13 19.69
C TRP A 11 2.37 -11.49 19.43
N PRO A 12 2.05 -12.60 18.71
CA PRO A 12 0.67 -12.96 18.41
C PRO A 12 -0.13 -13.50 19.60
N LYS A 13 0.51 -13.69 20.77
CA LYS A 13 -0.15 -14.15 22.00
C LYS A 13 -0.58 -13.00 22.91
N MET A 14 -0.17 -11.78 22.61
CA MET A 14 -0.57 -10.59 23.34
C MET A 14 -1.74 -9.89 22.63
N THR A 15 -2.59 -9.24 23.42
CA THR A 15 -3.77 -8.54 22.89
C THR A 15 -3.41 -7.17 22.34
N HIS A 16 -2.49 -6.45 23.01
CA HIS A 16 -2.05 -5.11 22.64
C HIS A 16 -0.55 -4.96 22.89
N TRP A 17 0.09 -4.15 22.05
CA TRP A 17 1.47 -3.71 22.20
C TRP A 17 1.49 -2.19 22.10
N TYR A 18 2.37 -1.54 22.86
CA TYR A 18 2.50 -0.09 22.86
C TYR A 18 3.97 0.31 22.74
N GLU A 19 4.23 1.28 21.86
CA GLU A 19 5.45 2.09 21.87
C GLU A 19 5.08 3.40 22.55
N GLU A 20 5.60 3.62 23.77
CA GLU A 20 5.09 4.64 24.70
C GLU A 20 3.56 4.48 24.91
N ASP A 21 2.76 5.50 24.57
CA ASP A 21 1.29 5.48 24.65
C ASP A 21 0.61 5.13 23.30
N GLU A 22 1.36 4.89 22.22
CA GLU A 22 0.81 4.56 20.91
C GLU A 22 0.70 3.04 20.72
N GLU A 23 -0.52 2.56 20.43
CA GLU A 23 -0.72 1.15 20.13
C GLU A 23 -0.07 0.77 18.79
N ILE A 24 0.77 -0.26 18.82
CA ILE A 24 1.40 -0.86 17.65
C ILE A 24 0.85 -2.26 17.40
N PHE A 25 0.85 -2.68 16.14
CA PHE A 25 0.25 -3.94 15.72
C PHE A 25 1.08 -4.59 14.62
N VAL A 26 0.83 -5.88 14.34
CA VAL A 26 1.66 -6.75 13.48
C VAL A 26 3.03 -7.09 14.07
N HIS A 27 3.90 -6.10 14.26
CA HIS A 27 5.22 -6.24 14.89
C HIS A 27 5.77 -4.86 15.31
N ALA A 28 6.83 -4.83 16.12
CA ALA A 28 7.53 -3.59 16.49
C ALA A 28 8.09 -2.87 15.25
N ARG A 29 8.06 -1.53 15.25
CA ARG A 29 8.56 -0.73 14.13
C ARG A 29 10.10 -0.75 14.14
N ASP A 30 10.70 -0.88 12.96
CA ASP A 30 12.15 -0.75 12.80
C ASP A 30 12.53 0.74 12.80
N PRO A 31 13.40 1.22 13.72
CA PRO A 31 13.78 2.62 13.79
C PRO A 31 14.55 3.13 12.56
N PHE A 32 15.03 2.24 11.69
CA PHE A 32 15.69 2.58 10.42
C PHE A 32 14.72 2.51 9.22
N ARG A 33 13.48 2.09 9.44
CA ARG A 33 12.43 2.14 8.41
C ARG A 33 11.93 3.57 8.28
N ARG A 34 11.95 4.08 7.05
CA ARG A 34 11.39 5.38 6.69
C ARG A 34 10.25 5.23 5.72
N VAL A 35 9.21 6.04 5.89
CA VAL A 35 8.09 6.20 4.96
C VAL A 35 7.93 7.68 4.65
N ASP A 36 8.17 8.07 3.40
CA ASP A 36 7.95 9.44 2.93
C ASP A 36 6.80 9.47 1.94
N CYS A 37 5.80 10.30 2.21
CA CYS A 37 4.67 10.54 1.31
C CYS A 37 4.80 11.94 0.68
N LEU A 38 5.17 12.02 -0.59
CA LEU A 38 5.44 13.28 -1.28
C LEU A 38 4.40 13.56 -2.37
N PRO A 39 3.70 14.71 -2.34
CA PRO A 39 2.79 15.08 -3.43
C PRO A 39 3.58 15.29 -4.73
N SER A 40 2.97 14.94 -5.86
CA SER A 40 3.59 14.98 -7.17
C SER A 40 2.57 15.39 -8.24
N SER A 41 3.00 16.30 -9.13
CA SER A 41 2.23 16.73 -10.30
C SER A 41 2.57 15.92 -11.57
N ARG A 42 3.48 14.96 -11.45
CA ARG A 42 3.85 14.04 -12.53
C ARG A 42 2.64 13.21 -12.93
N ARG A 43 2.46 12.97 -14.23
CA ARG A 43 1.30 12.22 -14.73
C ARG A 43 1.53 10.74 -14.46
N VAL A 44 0.62 10.09 -13.76
CA VAL A 44 0.62 8.63 -13.54
C VAL A 44 -0.53 8.02 -14.32
N GLN A 45 -0.24 7.02 -15.14
CA GLN A 45 -1.22 6.25 -15.90
C GLN A 45 -1.09 4.77 -15.56
N VAL A 46 -2.22 4.08 -15.38
CA VAL A 46 -2.25 2.65 -15.06
C VAL A 46 -3.02 1.91 -16.15
N ILE A 47 -2.40 0.90 -16.73
CA ILE A 47 -2.97 0.08 -17.80
C ILE A 47 -3.22 -1.34 -17.28
N LEU A 48 -4.42 -1.86 -17.49
CA LEU A 48 -4.85 -3.19 -17.08
C LEU A 48 -5.64 -3.84 -18.21
N ASP A 49 -5.25 -5.06 -18.61
CA ASP A 49 -5.86 -5.77 -19.74
C ASP A 49 -5.91 -4.94 -21.04
N GLY A 50 -4.98 -4.01 -21.24
CA GLY A 50 -4.94 -3.06 -22.36
C GLY A 50 -5.86 -1.84 -22.24
N GLU A 51 -6.58 -1.68 -21.12
CA GLU A 51 -7.45 -0.53 -20.85
C GLU A 51 -6.81 0.41 -19.81
N GLN A 52 -6.99 1.72 -19.95
CA GLN A 52 -6.53 2.69 -18.95
C GLN A 52 -7.51 2.75 -17.76
N VAL A 53 -7.07 2.30 -16.59
CA VAL A 53 -7.88 2.22 -15.37
C VAL A 53 -7.65 3.38 -14.41
N ALA A 54 -6.57 4.14 -14.59
CA ALA A 54 -6.32 5.40 -13.87
C ALA A 54 -5.45 6.36 -14.69
N ASP A 55 -5.65 7.66 -14.48
CA ASP A 55 -4.86 8.75 -15.09
C ASP A 55 -4.94 10.01 -14.22
N SER A 56 -3.83 10.36 -13.59
CA SER A 56 -3.81 11.43 -12.59
C SER A 56 -2.55 12.28 -12.69
N ARG A 57 -2.69 13.56 -12.33
CA ARG A 57 -1.58 14.50 -12.04
C ARG A 57 -1.61 14.99 -10.59
N ARG A 58 -2.31 14.27 -9.72
CA ARG A 58 -2.58 14.65 -8.33
C ARG A 58 -2.16 13.54 -7.37
N GLY A 59 -1.08 12.85 -7.72
CA GLY A 59 -0.61 11.68 -6.99
C GLY A 59 0.21 12.04 -5.75
N VAL A 60 0.31 11.10 -4.83
CA VAL A 60 1.27 11.08 -3.73
C VAL A 60 2.19 9.88 -3.95
N PHE A 61 3.50 10.13 -4.03
CA PHE A 61 4.50 9.10 -4.24
C PHE A 61 5.03 8.71 -2.87
N LEU A 62 4.84 7.44 -2.54
CA LEU A 62 5.28 6.86 -1.27
C LEU A 62 6.62 6.15 -1.50
N PHE A 63 7.64 6.63 -0.79
CA PHE A 63 8.96 6.04 -0.72
C PHE A 63 9.09 5.33 0.60
N GLU A 64 9.50 4.06 0.56
CA GLU A 64 9.67 3.25 1.76
C GLU A 64 10.96 2.47 1.68
N THR A 65 11.70 2.41 2.80
CA THR A 65 13.02 1.77 2.85
C THR A 65 12.96 0.35 2.28
N GLY A 66 13.71 0.09 1.21
CA GLY A 66 13.81 -1.24 0.60
C GLY A 66 12.53 -1.72 -0.10
N HIS A 67 11.60 -0.83 -0.47
CA HIS A 67 10.40 -1.16 -1.23
C HIS A 67 10.30 -0.29 -2.50
N PRO A 68 9.67 -0.80 -3.58
CA PRO A 68 9.41 -0.01 -4.77
C PRO A 68 8.52 1.19 -4.46
N VAL A 69 8.69 2.28 -5.20
CA VAL A 69 7.85 3.47 -5.07
C VAL A 69 6.39 3.12 -5.35
N ARG A 70 5.49 3.47 -4.43
CA ARG A 70 4.04 3.31 -4.61
C ARG A 70 3.41 4.64 -5.00
N HIS A 71 2.48 4.58 -5.94
CA HIS A 71 1.83 5.75 -6.52
C HIS A 71 0.37 5.78 -6.08
N TYR A 72 0.08 6.62 -5.10
CA TYR A 72 -1.26 6.80 -4.55
C TYR A 72 -1.99 7.90 -5.31
N LEU A 73 -3.16 7.59 -5.85
CA LEU A 73 -3.95 8.46 -6.73
C LEU A 73 -5.30 8.77 -6.09
N PRO A 74 -5.90 9.94 -6.36
CA PRO A 74 -7.28 10.19 -5.99
C PRO A 74 -8.19 9.16 -6.64
N ILE A 75 -9.15 8.59 -5.89
CA ILE A 75 -10.09 7.61 -6.44
C ILE A 75 -10.95 8.19 -7.58
N SER A 76 -11.14 9.51 -7.62
CA SER A 76 -11.84 10.20 -8.70
C SER A 76 -11.05 10.27 -10.01
N ASP A 77 -9.74 9.96 -9.98
CA ASP A 77 -8.89 9.86 -11.16
C ASP A 77 -8.79 8.40 -11.68
N THR A 78 -9.62 7.49 -11.17
CA THR A 78 -9.72 6.09 -11.62
C THR A 78 -11.03 5.82 -12.34
N ARG A 79 -11.08 4.70 -13.07
CA ARG A 79 -12.32 4.10 -13.58
C ARG A 79 -13.08 3.43 -12.45
N LEU A 80 -13.63 4.25 -11.54
CA LEU A 80 -14.36 3.78 -10.36
C LEU A 80 -15.57 2.90 -10.72
N ASP A 81 -16.12 3.06 -11.92
CA ASP A 81 -17.17 2.21 -12.50
C ASP A 81 -16.75 0.73 -12.65
N MET A 82 -15.44 0.45 -12.68
CA MET A 82 -14.88 -0.89 -12.75
C MET A 82 -14.60 -1.52 -11.38
N PHE A 83 -14.74 -0.75 -10.28
CA PHE A 83 -14.31 -1.17 -8.95
C PHE A 83 -15.45 -1.79 -8.17
N ALA A 84 -15.16 -2.86 -7.43
CA ALA A 84 -16.08 -3.45 -6.46
C ALA A 84 -15.39 -3.65 -5.11
N PRO A 85 -16.04 -3.36 -3.97
CA PRO A 85 -15.41 -3.50 -2.66
C PRO A 85 -15.02 -4.95 -2.38
N SER A 86 -13.83 -5.14 -1.79
CA SER A 86 -13.37 -6.42 -1.27
C SER A 86 -13.59 -6.53 0.23
N ARG A 87 -13.72 -7.76 0.72
CA ARG A 87 -13.68 -8.08 2.16
C ARG A 87 -12.26 -8.30 2.68
N TYR A 88 -11.28 -8.31 1.79
CA TYR A 88 -9.88 -8.47 2.15
C TYR A 88 -9.36 -7.21 2.84
N ILE A 89 -8.64 -7.42 3.94
CA ILE A 89 -7.94 -6.39 4.70
C ILE A 89 -6.53 -6.88 4.96
N SER A 90 -5.56 -5.96 4.98
CA SER A 90 -4.22 -6.25 5.47
C SER A 90 -3.78 -5.19 6.47
N ARG A 91 -2.77 -5.50 7.26
CA ARG A 91 -2.26 -4.64 8.33
C ARG A 91 -0.78 -4.40 8.10
N CYS A 92 -0.36 -3.14 8.17
CA CYS A 92 1.03 -2.74 8.08
C CYS A 92 1.37 -1.84 9.27
N PRO A 93 2.42 -2.14 10.05
CA PRO A 93 2.79 -1.34 11.21
C PRO A 93 3.18 0.10 10.86
N TYR A 94 3.58 0.34 9.60
CA TYR A 94 4.05 1.65 9.12
C TYR A 94 3.00 2.45 8.34
N LYS A 95 1.83 1.87 8.05
CA LYS A 95 0.83 2.52 7.18
C LYS A 95 -0.58 2.46 7.72
N GLY A 96 -0.90 1.50 8.59
CA GLY A 96 -2.27 1.31 9.07
C GLY A 96 -2.91 0.02 8.54
N ILE A 97 -4.23 0.03 8.54
CA ILE A 97 -5.08 -1.04 7.99
C ILE A 97 -5.46 -0.63 6.56
N SER A 98 -5.18 -1.49 5.58
CA SER A 98 -5.62 -1.27 4.20
C SER A 98 -6.90 -2.05 3.89
N ILE A 99 -7.71 -1.45 3.01
CA ILE A 99 -8.91 -2.04 2.43
C ILE A 99 -8.72 -2.15 0.93
N TYR A 100 -9.34 -3.14 0.30
CA TYR A 100 -9.12 -3.47 -1.09
C TYR A 100 -10.39 -3.31 -1.96
N TYR A 101 -10.16 -3.09 -3.25
CA TYR A 101 -11.15 -3.22 -4.31
C TYR A 101 -10.73 -4.32 -5.28
N HIS A 102 -11.71 -5.05 -5.78
CA HIS A 102 -11.60 -5.81 -7.01
C HIS A 102 -11.76 -4.86 -8.20
N VAL A 103 -11.16 -5.20 -9.34
CA VAL A 103 -11.35 -4.46 -10.60
C VAL A 103 -11.85 -5.41 -11.68
N THR A 104 -12.97 -5.08 -12.32
CA THR A 104 -13.52 -5.85 -13.44
C THR A 104 -13.35 -5.10 -14.74
N THR A 105 -12.58 -5.68 -15.66
CA THR A 105 -12.42 -5.21 -17.04
C THR A 105 -13.41 -5.93 -17.95
N GLY A 106 -13.42 -5.58 -19.24
CA GLY A 106 -14.16 -6.35 -20.25
C GLY A 106 -13.68 -7.80 -20.41
N LYS A 107 -12.50 -8.16 -19.86
CA LYS A 107 -11.90 -9.49 -20.02
C LYS A 107 -12.10 -10.38 -18.80
N LYS A 108 -11.87 -9.87 -17.60
CA LYS A 108 -11.96 -10.65 -16.36
C LYS A 108 -12.06 -9.75 -15.12
N ARG A 109 -12.30 -10.40 -13.99
CA ARG A 109 -12.19 -9.81 -12.66
C ARG A 109 -10.80 -10.05 -12.08
N HIS A 110 -10.20 -9.00 -11.53
CA HIS A 110 -8.94 -9.02 -10.79
C HIS A 110 -9.23 -8.82 -9.31
N GLU A 111 -8.94 -9.85 -8.52
CA GLU A 111 -9.21 -9.86 -7.09
C GLU A 111 -8.19 -8.99 -6.34
N ASN A 112 -8.64 -8.14 -5.41
CA ASN A 112 -7.80 -7.34 -4.52
C ASN A 112 -6.71 -6.52 -5.25
N LEU A 113 -6.99 -6.02 -6.46
CA LEU A 113 -6.00 -5.36 -7.30
C LEU A 113 -5.60 -3.97 -6.79
N VAL A 114 -6.53 -3.30 -6.12
CA VAL A 114 -6.38 -1.92 -5.66
C VAL A 114 -6.55 -1.91 -4.15
N TRP A 115 -5.70 -1.17 -3.45
CA TRP A 115 -5.86 -0.94 -2.01
C TRP A 115 -5.80 0.55 -1.67
N TYR A 116 -6.29 0.88 -0.49
CA TYR A 116 -6.19 2.20 0.10
C TYR A 116 -6.18 2.11 1.63
N TYR A 117 -5.74 3.19 2.28
CA TYR A 117 -5.77 3.34 3.73
C TYR A 117 -6.85 4.37 4.11
N PRO A 118 -7.99 3.95 4.69
CA PRO A 118 -9.02 4.89 5.16
C PRO A 118 -8.52 5.71 6.34
N GLU A 119 -7.77 5.09 7.24
CA GLU A 119 -7.23 5.70 8.47
C GLU A 119 -5.77 5.24 8.62
N PRO A 120 -4.82 5.84 7.87
CA PRO A 120 -3.41 5.51 8.00
C PRO A 120 -2.82 6.02 9.32
N VAL A 121 -1.64 5.51 9.69
CA VAL A 121 -0.84 6.09 10.78
C VAL A 121 -0.34 7.49 10.42
N HIS A 122 0.08 8.26 11.41
CA HIS A 122 0.43 9.68 11.22
C HIS A 122 1.51 9.91 10.16
N GLU A 123 2.54 9.06 10.11
CA GLU A 123 3.63 9.14 9.13
C GLU A 123 3.15 8.93 7.68
N ALA A 124 2.01 8.26 7.51
CA ALA A 124 1.40 7.97 6.21
C ALA A 124 0.10 8.78 5.98
N GLU A 125 -0.17 9.83 6.76
CA GLU A 125 -1.44 10.58 6.69
C GLU A 125 -1.76 11.13 5.29
N ARG A 126 -0.72 11.50 4.53
CA ARG A 126 -0.88 12.06 3.16
C ARG A 126 -1.46 11.10 2.13
N ILE A 127 -1.49 9.79 2.40
CA ILE A 127 -2.11 8.80 1.50
C ILE A 127 -3.54 8.42 1.94
N LYS A 128 -4.09 9.09 2.95
CA LYS A 128 -5.46 8.85 3.45
C LYS A 128 -6.48 8.92 2.32
N GLY A 129 -7.22 7.83 2.14
CA GLY A 129 -8.27 7.70 1.12
C GLY A 129 -7.78 7.65 -0.34
N LEU A 130 -6.47 7.72 -0.59
CA LEU A 130 -5.92 7.57 -1.93
C LEU A 130 -5.74 6.08 -2.27
N VAL A 131 -5.92 5.73 -3.54
CA VAL A 131 -5.85 4.35 -4.02
C VAL A 131 -4.50 4.05 -4.68
N CYS A 132 -3.99 2.84 -4.51
CA CYS A 132 -2.79 2.34 -5.15
C CYS A 132 -3.07 0.99 -5.81
N PHE A 133 -2.34 0.69 -6.89
CA PHE A 133 -2.49 -0.54 -7.67
C PHE A 133 -1.31 -1.48 -7.43
N HIS A 134 -1.57 -2.79 -7.44
CA HIS A 134 -0.50 -3.80 -7.43
C HIS A 134 0.22 -3.75 -8.78
N HIS A 135 1.40 -3.14 -8.81
CA HIS A 135 2.17 -2.95 -10.05
C HIS A 135 2.46 -4.29 -10.74
N GLU A 136 2.72 -5.32 -9.95
CA GLU A 136 2.96 -6.68 -10.39
C GLU A 136 1.75 -7.30 -11.13
N LEU A 137 0.53 -6.88 -10.79
CA LEU A 137 -0.72 -7.43 -11.33
C LEU A 137 -1.36 -6.60 -12.46
N VAL A 138 -0.95 -5.35 -12.67
CA VAL A 138 -1.38 -4.53 -13.82
C VAL A 138 -0.45 -4.77 -15.01
N ASP A 139 -0.83 -4.36 -16.22
CA ASP A 139 0.07 -4.51 -17.38
C ASP A 139 1.26 -3.57 -17.22
N LYS A 140 0.98 -2.29 -16.97
CA LYS A 140 1.96 -1.20 -16.94
C LYS A 140 1.52 -0.06 -16.03
N ILE A 141 2.51 0.57 -15.39
CA ILE A 141 2.37 1.91 -14.83
C ILE A 141 3.32 2.83 -15.59
N LEU A 142 2.82 3.97 -16.06
CA LEU A 142 3.61 5.01 -16.70
C LEU A 142 3.67 6.24 -15.80
N VAL A 143 4.87 6.82 -15.67
CA VAL A 143 5.09 8.10 -15.01
C VAL A 143 5.69 9.07 -16.03
N ASP A 144 4.98 10.15 -16.33
CA ASP A 144 5.28 11.10 -17.40
C ASP A 144 5.50 10.42 -18.77
N GLY A 145 4.69 9.38 -19.05
CA GLY A 145 4.77 8.61 -20.29
C GLY A 145 5.89 7.57 -20.32
N VAL A 146 6.72 7.47 -19.27
CA VAL A 146 7.77 6.47 -19.15
C VAL A 146 7.25 5.31 -18.31
N GLU A 147 7.24 4.10 -18.88
CA GLU A 147 6.91 2.88 -18.16
C GLU A 147 7.93 2.63 -17.04
N ILE A 148 7.46 2.41 -15.81
CA ILE A 148 8.31 2.01 -14.69
C ILE A 148 8.52 0.49 -14.69
N PRO A 149 9.72 -0.01 -14.38
CA PRO A 149 9.98 -1.45 -14.37
C PRO A 149 9.19 -2.14 -13.26
N LYS A 150 8.67 -3.34 -13.55
CA LYS A 150 8.13 -4.22 -12.52
C LYS A 150 9.29 -4.77 -11.69
N GLU A 151 9.40 -4.30 -10.46
CA GLU A 151 10.35 -4.86 -9.50
C GLU A 151 9.77 -6.15 -8.92
N ALA A 152 10.56 -7.23 -8.93
CA ALA A 152 10.21 -8.47 -8.26
C ALA A 152 10.20 -8.20 -6.74
N THR A 153 9.03 -7.90 -6.20
CA THR A 153 8.87 -7.74 -4.75
C THR A 153 8.15 -8.98 -4.21
N ALA A 154 8.57 -9.49 -3.06
CA ALA A 154 7.59 -10.16 -2.19
C ALA A 154 6.48 -9.14 -1.94
N ALA A 155 5.22 -9.54 -2.03
CA ALA A 155 4.07 -8.64 -1.90
C ALA A 155 4.32 -7.63 -0.75
N SER A 156 4.02 -6.35 -0.98
CA SER A 156 4.09 -5.29 0.05
C SER A 156 3.24 -5.61 1.30
N ASP A 157 2.43 -6.65 1.19
CA ASP A 157 1.42 -7.11 2.12
C ASP A 157 1.90 -8.37 2.87
N GLY A 158 3.13 -8.82 2.59
CA GLY A 158 3.74 -10.04 3.13
C GLY A 158 4.30 -9.92 4.55
N TYR A 159 3.68 -9.12 5.41
CA TYR A 159 3.87 -9.18 6.86
C TYR A 159 2.76 -10.05 7.46
N PHE A 160 2.81 -11.36 7.17
CA PHE A 160 2.01 -12.36 7.89
C PHE A 160 2.74 -12.79 9.16
#